data_AF-A0A4Y2NYI0-F1
#
_entry.id   AF-A0A4Y2NYI0-F1
#
_cell.length_a   1.000
_cell.length_b   1.000
_cell.length_c   1.000
_cell.angle_alpha   90.00
_cell.angle_beta   90.00
_cell.angle_gamma   90.00
#
_symmetry.space_group_name_H-M   'P 1'
#
loop_
_entity.id
_entity.type
_entity.pdbx_description
1 polymer ?
#
loop_
_entity_poly.entity_id
_entity_poly.type
_entity_poly.pdbx_seq_one_letter_code
_entity_poly.pdbx_strand_id
1 'polypeptide(L)'
;MKPDSDYVQAIIDMPEPRNKTELQNIRLVNLERKEFKEATLSDVGLSHVIKFWNEGWPSNGQNISPEAWEYFKFRDNIYVEEGLVFLNDRVIVPVSLRSEMLNILHQAHCGMEKAKARARQVLFWPGITKDIENMVSKCKTCERYRPRNVKEPLICHEVPNLPYEKIGTDICDHGGNSYLIIGCYLSKWLDIIKLSNKTSDEIIATLKAVFSTQR
;
A
#
# COMPACT_ATOMS: atom_id res chain seq x y z
N MET A 1 26.56 12.45 -21.94
CA MET A 1 27.67 12.97 -21.13
C MET A 1 27.62 12.26 -19.77
N LYS A 2 28.71 11.63 -19.32
CA LYS A 2 28.75 10.99 -17.99
C LYS A 2 28.84 12.08 -16.92
N PRO A 3 28.24 11.91 -15.72
CA PRO A 3 28.30 12.91 -14.67
C PRO A 3 29.70 12.94 -14.05
N ASP A 4 30.15 14.16 -13.73
CA ASP A 4 31.49 14.49 -13.25
C ASP A 4 31.82 13.87 -11.88
N SER A 5 33.05 13.37 -11.76
CA SER A 5 33.57 12.64 -10.60
C SER A 5 33.63 13.49 -9.32
N ASP A 6 33.62 14.83 -9.44
CA ASP A 6 33.68 15.76 -8.31
C ASP A 6 32.34 15.85 -7.56
N TYR A 7 31.23 15.48 -8.20
CA TYR A 7 29.90 15.39 -7.56
C TYR A 7 29.81 14.27 -6.53
N VAL A 8 30.65 13.23 -6.65
CA VAL A 8 30.65 12.07 -5.76
C VAL A 8 31.35 12.40 -4.44
N GLN A 9 32.36 13.27 -4.47
CA GLN A 9 33.14 13.60 -3.28
C GLN A 9 32.44 14.64 -2.38
N ALA A 10 31.69 15.58 -2.97
CA ALA A 10 30.85 16.53 -2.23
C ALA A 10 29.68 15.85 -1.46
N ILE A 11 29.34 14.62 -1.81
CA ILE A 11 28.36 13.77 -1.12
C ILE A 11 28.94 13.14 0.16
N ILE A 12 30.27 12.97 0.24
CA ILE A 12 30.95 12.32 1.36
C ILE A 12 31.21 13.30 2.51
N ASP A 13 31.39 14.59 2.21
CA ASP A 13 31.88 15.60 3.16
C ASP A 13 30.77 16.45 3.83
N MET A 14 29.49 16.10 3.70
CA MET A 14 28.39 16.89 4.29
C MET A 14 28.05 16.47 5.74
N PRO A 15 27.81 17.45 6.64
CA PRO A 15 27.58 17.18 8.06
C PRO A 15 26.23 16.49 8.30
N GLU A 16 26.19 15.58 9.28
CA GLU A 16 25.02 14.74 9.52
C GLU A 16 23.77 15.54 9.98
N PRO A 17 22.59 15.25 9.40
CA PRO A 17 21.35 15.94 9.70
C PRO A 17 20.70 15.44 11.00
N ARG A 18 20.12 16.40 11.74
CA ARG A 18 19.70 16.22 13.14
C ARG A 18 18.33 15.55 13.34
N ASN A 19 17.46 15.38 12.33
CA ASN A 19 16.16 14.72 12.51
C ASN A 19 15.54 14.07 11.24
N LYS A 20 14.72 13.02 11.48
CA LYS A 20 14.06 12.18 10.44
C LYS A 20 13.01 12.89 9.57
N THR A 21 12.49 14.03 10.01
CA THR A 21 11.44 14.79 9.31
C THR A 21 12.01 15.67 8.19
N GLU A 22 13.26 16.13 8.32
CA GLU A 22 13.97 16.90 7.27
C GLU A 22 14.50 15.99 6.15
N LEU A 23 14.88 14.74 6.49
CA LEU A 23 15.39 13.72 5.56
C LEU A 23 14.40 13.31 4.46
N GLN A 24 13.09 13.48 4.67
CA GLN A 24 12.06 13.10 3.68
C GLN A 24 11.63 14.26 2.79
N ASN A 25 11.73 15.50 3.25
CA ASN A 25 11.36 16.69 2.47
C ASN A 25 12.44 17.10 1.46
N ILE A 26 13.72 16.78 1.72
CA ILE A 26 14.85 17.15 0.84
C ILE A 26 14.95 16.24 -0.40
N ARG A 27 14.52 14.97 -0.30
CA ARG A 27 14.70 13.99 -1.39
C ARG A 27 13.73 14.10 -2.57
N LEU A 28 12.67 14.91 -2.47
CA LEU A 28 11.70 15.12 -3.56
C LEU A 28 11.88 16.49 -4.26
N VAL A 29 12.70 17.38 -3.70
CA VAL A 29 12.83 18.80 -4.12
C VAL A 29 14.10 19.05 -4.97
N ASN A 30 14.92 18.03 -5.21
CA ASN A 30 16.14 18.14 -6.02
C ASN A 30 15.92 17.82 -7.52
N LEU A 31 14.68 17.79 -8.01
CA LEU A 31 14.48 18.21 -9.41
C LEU A 31 14.77 19.70 -9.44
N GLU A 32 15.66 20.12 -10.35
CA GLU A 32 16.15 21.49 -10.36
C GLU A 32 14.96 22.45 -10.33
N ARG A 33 14.84 23.29 -9.28
CA ARG A 33 13.79 24.32 -9.16
C ARG A 33 13.60 25.11 -10.45
N LYS A 34 14.67 25.23 -11.25
CA LYS A 34 14.69 25.83 -12.58
C LYS A 34 13.83 25.06 -13.60
N GLU A 35 14.00 23.74 -13.71
CA GLU A 35 13.22 22.89 -14.62
C GLU A 35 11.73 22.93 -14.27
N PHE A 36 11.39 22.87 -12.99
CA PHE A 36 10.00 22.99 -12.54
C PHE A 36 9.39 24.34 -12.93
N LYS A 37 10.12 25.45 -12.74
CA LYS A 37 9.67 26.80 -13.14
C LYS A 37 9.49 26.89 -14.67
N GLU A 38 10.45 26.40 -15.44
CA GLU A 38 10.38 26.40 -16.91
C GLU A 38 9.20 25.56 -17.43
N ALA A 39 8.97 24.39 -16.81
CA ALA A 39 7.85 23.52 -17.14
C ALA A 39 6.51 24.15 -16.73
N THR A 40 6.43 24.82 -15.58
CA THR A 40 5.23 25.55 -15.15
C THR A 40 4.89 26.70 -16.10
N LEU A 41 5.88 27.45 -16.57
CA LEU A 41 5.68 28.53 -17.55
C LEU A 41 5.33 28.02 -18.95
N SER A 42 5.73 26.79 -19.28
CA SER A 42 5.40 26.15 -20.57
C SER A 42 4.03 25.46 -20.54
N ASP A 43 3.47 25.21 -19.36
CA ASP A 43 2.18 24.54 -19.17
C ASP A 43 1.03 25.54 -19.40
N VAL A 44 0.18 25.27 -20.39
CA VAL A 44 -0.93 26.14 -20.77
C VAL A 44 -1.92 26.35 -19.62
N GLY A 45 -2.22 25.29 -18.85
CA GLY A 45 -3.14 25.38 -17.73
C GLY A 45 -2.56 26.22 -16.59
N LEU A 46 -1.32 25.92 -16.18
CA LEU A 46 -0.66 26.63 -15.08
C LEU A 46 -0.32 28.07 -15.43
N SER A 47 0.01 28.38 -16.69
CA SER A 47 0.23 29.75 -17.15
C SER A 47 -1.03 30.61 -16.99
N HIS A 48 -2.20 30.07 -17.33
CA HIS A 48 -3.47 30.73 -17.07
C HIS A 48 -3.76 30.87 -15.58
N VAL A 49 -3.46 29.84 -14.76
CA VAL A 49 -3.59 29.93 -13.30
C VAL A 49 -2.73 31.05 -12.72
N ILE A 50 -1.48 31.20 -13.17
CA ILE A 50 -0.60 32.31 -12.77
C ILE A 50 -1.20 33.66 -13.18
N LYS A 51 -1.75 33.75 -14.40
CA LYS A 51 -2.43 34.97 -14.84
C LYS A 51 -3.63 35.31 -13.96
N PHE A 52 -4.50 34.34 -13.67
CA PHE A 52 -5.67 34.53 -12.80
C PHE A 52 -5.30 34.82 -11.34
N TRP A 53 -4.16 34.33 -10.86
CA TRP A 53 -3.64 34.70 -9.54
C TRP A 53 -3.27 36.19 -9.48
N ASN A 54 -2.63 36.72 -10.51
CA ASN A 54 -2.19 38.12 -10.55
C ASN A 54 -3.34 39.10 -10.87
N GLU A 55 -4.24 38.74 -11.79
CA GLU A 55 -5.31 39.62 -12.29
C GLU A 55 -6.65 39.41 -11.57
N GLY A 56 -6.78 38.32 -10.81
CA GLY A 56 -8.02 37.88 -10.20
C GLY A 56 -8.73 36.79 -11.01
N TRP A 57 -9.39 35.88 -10.30
CA TRP A 57 -10.16 34.80 -10.92
C TRP A 57 -11.51 35.30 -11.47
N PRO A 58 -11.98 34.80 -12.63
CA PRO A 58 -13.28 35.18 -13.18
C PRO A 58 -14.44 34.78 -12.27
N SER A 59 -15.33 35.72 -11.93
CA SER A 59 -16.40 35.54 -10.93
C SER A 59 -17.39 34.42 -11.25
N ASN A 60 -17.66 34.17 -12.54
CA ASN A 60 -18.71 33.27 -13.00
C ASN A 60 -18.16 32.01 -13.69
N GLY A 61 -16.84 31.78 -13.64
CA GLY A 61 -16.20 30.70 -14.40
C GLY A 61 -16.22 30.89 -15.94
N GLN A 62 -16.78 32.00 -16.42
CA GLN A 62 -16.73 32.37 -17.84
C GLN A 62 -15.30 32.78 -18.23
N ASN A 63 -14.90 32.50 -19.47
CA ASN A 63 -13.58 32.79 -20.04
C ASN A 63 -12.38 32.08 -19.37
N ILE A 64 -12.61 30.93 -18.71
CA ILE A 64 -11.54 30.05 -18.23
C ILE A 64 -11.22 29.03 -19.32
N SER A 65 -9.95 28.83 -19.64
CA SER A 65 -9.54 27.81 -20.60
C SER A 65 -9.88 26.41 -20.07
N PRO A 66 -10.17 25.42 -20.94
CA PRO A 66 -10.46 24.06 -20.51
C PRO A 66 -9.37 23.47 -19.57
N GLU A 67 -8.11 23.81 -19.82
CA GLU A 67 -6.94 23.34 -19.07
C GLU A 67 -6.85 23.99 -17.67
N ALA A 68 -7.29 25.25 -17.53
CA ALA A 68 -7.31 25.97 -16.26
C ALA A 68 -8.57 25.68 -15.43
N TRP A 69 -9.64 25.22 -16.07
CA TRP A 69 -10.93 24.95 -15.43
C TRP A 69 -10.84 23.97 -14.27
N GLU A 70 -9.99 22.95 -14.39
CA GLU A 70 -9.79 21.95 -13.35
C GLU A 70 -9.24 22.56 -12.04
N TYR A 71 -8.52 23.67 -12.13
CA TYR A 71 -7.94 24.38 -11.00
C TYR A 71 -8.89 25.42 -10.39
N PHE A 72 -9.93 25.86 -11.11
CA PHE A 72 -10.90 26.86 -10.64
C PHE A 72 -11.60 26.44 -9.33
N LYS A 73 -11.84 25.13 -9.16
CA LYS A 73 -12.43 24.56 -7.93
C LYS A 73 -11.55 24.75 -6.70
N PHE A 74 -10.26 24.97 -6.90
CA PHE A 74 -9.26 25.10 -5.85
C PHE A 74 -8.71 26.52 -5.71
N ARG A 75 -9.22 27.48 -6.50
CA ARG A 75 -8.72 28.85 -6.62
C ARG A 75 -8.45 29.58 -5.30
N ASP A 76 -9.31 29.37 -4.30
CA ASP A 76 -9.23 30.04 -2.99
C ASP A 76 -8.03 29.54 -2.16
N ASN A 77 -7.44 28.40 -2.54
CA ASN A 77 -6.31 27.75 -1.86
C ASN A 77 -5.04 27.72 -2.73
N ILE A 78 -5.09 28.28 -3.93
CA ILE A 78 -3.96 28.36 -4.84
C ILE A 78 -3.16 29.63 -4.51
N TYR A 79 -1.84 29.56 -4.55
CA TYR A 79 -0.96 30.74 -4.57
C TYR A 79 0.26 30.50 -5.47
N VAL A 80 0.94 31.58 -5.83
CA VAL A 80 2.15 31.53 -6.66
C VAL A 80 3.32 32.10 -5.88
N GLU A 81 4.42 31.36 -5.82
CA GLU A 81 5.66 31.78 -5.17
C GLU A 81 6.86 31.45 -6.06
N GLU A 82 7.71 32.46 -6.31
CA GLU A 82 8.89 32.36 -7.18
C GLU A 82 8.66 31.71 -8.57
N GLY A 83 7.46 31.84 -9.15
CA GLY A 83 7.11 31.24 -10.44
C GLY A 83 6.63 29.79 -10.37
N LEU A 84 6.42 29.24 -9.17
CA LEU A 84 5.79 27.95 -8.93
C LEU A 84 4.36 28.14 -8.42
N VAL A 85 3.47 27.23 -8.80
CA VAL A 85 2.08 27.24 -8.35
C VAL A 85 1.90 26.21 -7.24
N PHE A 86 1.27 26.62 -6.14
CA PHE A 86 1.01 25.78 -4.98
C PHE A 86 -0.49 25.68 -4.71
N LEU A 87 -0.90 24.56 -4.12
CA LEU A 87 -2.21 24.34 -3.51
C LEU A 87 -2.01 23.97 -2.04
N ASN A 88 -2.28 24.92 -1.13
CA ASN A 88 -1.82 24.84 0.25
C ASN A 88 -0.30 24.54 0.29
N ASP A 89 0.14 23.51 1.02
CA ASP A 89 1.55 23.16 1.15
C ASP A 89 2.08 22.22 0.03
N ARG A 90 1.35 22.09 -1.09
CA ARG A 90 1.68 21.13 -2.15
C ARG A 90 1.97 21.85 -3.46
N VAL A 91 3.06 21.47 -4.13
CA VAL A 91 3.37 22.03 -5.46
C VAL A 91 2.45 21.42 -6.52
N ILE A 92 1.91 22.28 -7.39
CA ILE A 92 1.14 21.85 -8.54
C ILE A 92 2.10 21.44 -9.66
N VAL A 93 2.01 20.18 -10.08
CA VAL A 93 2.97 19.61 -11.04
C VAL A 93 2.51 19.86 -12.48
N PRO A 94 3.38 20.49 -13.32
CA PRO A 94 3.08 20.69 -14.75
C PRO A 94 2.95 19.36 -15.47
N VAL A 95 2.14 19.30 -16.53
CA VAL A 95 1.78 18.06 -17.23
C VAL A 95 3.02 17.27 -17.68
N SER A 96 4.06 17.96 -18.14
CA SER A 96 5.31 17.34 -18.61
C SER A 96 6.04 16.55 -17.53
N LEU A 97 5.99 16.97 -16.27
CA LEU A 97 6.72 16.36 -15.16
C LEU A 97 5.90 15.28 -14.41
N ARG A 98 4.59 15.17 -14.67
CA ARG A 98 3.71 14.23 -13.95
C ARG A 98 4.19 12.78 -14.07
N SER A 99 4.63 12.34 -15.24
CA SER A 99 5.12 10.98 -15.47
C SER A 99 6.35 10.65 -14.61
N GLU A 100 7.28 11.59 -14.50
CA GLU A 100 8.46 11.44 -13.67
C GLU A 100 8.09 11.46 -12.18
N MET A 101 7.22 12.38 -11.76
CA MET A 101 6.76 12.44 -10.37
C MET A 101 6.04 11.16 -9.96
N LEU A 102 5.23 10.59 -10.84
CA LEU A 102 4.59 9.29 -10.62
C LEU A 102 5.64 8.20 -10.38
N ASN A 103 6.68 8.11 -11.23
CA ASN A 103 7.77 7.15 -11.03
C ASN A 103 8.45 7.34 -9.67
N ILE A 104 8.71 8.59 -9.26
CA ILE A 104 9.32 8.88 -7.95
C ILE A 104 8.39 8.46 -6.80
N LEU A 105 7.10 8.79 -6.87
CA LEU A 105 6.12 8.39 -5.87
C LEU A 105 6.05 6.87 -5.70
N HIS A 106 6.17 6.13 -6.80
CA HIS A 106 6.14 4.67 -6.85
C HIS A 106 7.49 3.97 -6.64
N GLN A 107 8.57 4.72 -6.38
CA GLN A 107 9.89 4.14 -6.13
C GLN A 107 9.86 3.05 -5.06
N ALA A 108 10.71 2.04 -5.28
CA ALA A 108 10.80 0.83 -4.48
C ALA A 108 9.47 0.05 -4.39
N HIS A 109 8.56 0.20 -5.37
CA HIS A 109 7.31 -0.55 -5.47
C HIS A 109 6.47 -0.48 -4.19
N CYS A 110 6.42 0.71 -3.57
CA CYS A 110 5.91 0.92 -2.23
C CYS A 110 4.40 0.63 -2.03
N GLY A 111 3.70 0.24 -3.09
CA GLY A 111 2.26 0.00 -3.10
C GLY A 111 1.44 1.27 -3.28
N MET A 112 0.16 1.08 -3.58
CA MET A 112 -0.80 2.13 -3.95
C MET A 112 -1.01 3.15 -2.83
N GLU A 113 -1.34 2.68 -1.62
CA GLU A 113 -1.66 3.58 -0.51
C GLU A 113 -0.48 4.43 -0.06
N LYS A 114 0.73 3.87 -0.11
CA LYS A 114 1.96 4.60 0.22
C LYS A 114 2.31 5.65 -0.84
N ALA A 115 2.12 5.35 -2.12
CA ALA A 115 2.30 6.33 -3.19
C ALA A 115 1.28 7.48 -3.07
N LYS A 116 0.01 7.17 -2.78
CA LYS A 116 -1.04 8.18 -2.50
C LYS A 116 -0.70 9.03 -1.26
N ALA A 117 -0.19 8.42 -0.20
CA ALA A 117 0.20 9.14 1.02
C ALA A 117 1.35 10.13 0.78
N ARG A 118 2.40 9.72 0.04
CA ARG A 118 3.50 10.59 -0.36
C ARG A 118 3.02 11.76 -1.21
N ALA A 119 2.17 11.49 -2.20
CA ALA A 119 1.60 12.51 -3.05
C ALA A 119 0.84 13.57 -2.24
N ARG A 120 -0.02 13.13 -1.29
CA ARG A 120 -0.78 14.04 -0.41
C ARG A 120 0.08 14.97 0.44
N GLN A 121 1.35 14.67 0.67
CA GLN A 121 2.23 15.50 1.48
C GLN A 121 2.83 16.66 0.69
N VAL A 122 3.15 16.45 -0.59
CA VAL A 122 4.02 17.38 -1.34
C VAL A 122 3.54 17.74 -2.73
N LEU A 123 2.74 16.92 -3.39
CA LEU A 123 2.40 17.08 -4.82
C LEU A 123 0.89 17.18 -5.04
N PHE A 124 0.51 17.94 -6.06
CA PHE A 124 -0.86 18.01 -6.51
C PHE A 124 -0.99 18.18 -8.03
N TRP A 125 -1.98 17.51 -8.60
CA TRP A 125 -2.63 17.90 -9.85
C TRP A 125 -4.03 17.27 -9.88
N PRO A 126 -4.98 17.82 -10.66
CA PRO A 126 -6.28 17.20 -10.86
C PRO A 126 -6.11 15.78 -11.40
N GLY A 127 -6.66 14.79 -10.69
CA GLY A 127 -6.58 13.38 -11.10
C GLY A 127 -5.36 12.59 -10.60
N ILE A 128 -4.45 13.18 -9.81
CA ILE A 128 -3.25 12.50 -9.28
C ILE A 128 -3.52 11.11 -8.69
N THR A 129 -4.60 10.95 -7.93
CA THR A 129 -4.97 9.65 -7.33
C THR A 129 -5.23 8.59 -8.40
N LYS A 130 -5.95 8.96 -9.46
CA LYS A 130 -6.28 8.06 -10.57
C LYS A 130 -5.03 7.70 -11.37
N ASP A 131 -4.13 8.65 -11.56
CA ASP A 131 -2.85 8.41 -12.24
C ASP A 131 -1.94 7.47 -11.43
N ILE A 132 -1.89 7.63 -10.11
CA ILE A 132 -1.20 6.70 -9.22
C ILE A 132 -1.80 5.30 -9.31
N GLU A 133 -3.13 5.17 -9.27
CA GLU A 133 -3.82 3.89 -9.41
C GLU A 133 -3.51 3.21 -10.74
N ASN A 134 -3.55 3.98 -11.84
CA ASN A 134 -3.22 3.49 -13.18
C ASN A 134 -1.77 3.02 -13.29
N MET A 135 -0.82 3.76 -12.71
CA MET A 135 0.59 3.37 -12.72
C MET A 135 0.83 2.12 -11.87
N VAL A 136 0.32 2.07 -10.64
CA VAL A 136 0.54 0.92 -9.74
C VAL A 136 -0.15 -0.34 -10.26
N SER A 137 -1.34 -0.22 -10.85
CA SER A 137 -2.05 -1.37 -11.44
C SER A 137 -1.33 -1.95 -12.66
N LYS A 138 -0.62 -1.13 -13.44
CA LYS A 138 0.21 -1.57 -14.58
C LYS A 138 1.60 -2.06 -14.17
N CYS A 139 1.97 -1.98 -12.89
CA CYS A 139 3.28 -2.36 -12.41
C CYS A 139 3.41 -3.88 -12.20
N LYS A 140 4.17 -4.55 -13.08
CA LYS A 140 4.42 -6.01 -13.03
C LYS A 140 5.00 -6.47 -11.69
N THR A 141 5.89 -5.68 -11.08
CA THR A 141 6.49 -6.03 -9.78
C THR A 141 5.44 -6.00 -8.68
N CYS A 142 4.62 -4.94 -8.62
CA CYS A 142 3.54 -4.87 -7.63
C CYS A 142 2.49 -5.96 -7.85
N GLU A 143 2.16 -6.29 -9.09
CA GLU A 143 1.24 -7.36 -9.42
C GLU A 143 1.76 -8.73 -8.94
N ARG A 144 3.04 -9.03 -9.16
CA ARG A 144 3.67 -10.29 -8.75
C ARG A 144 3.67 -10.50 -7.23
N TYR A 145 3.86 -9.43 -6.46
CA TYR A 145 3.94 -9.49 -4.99
C TYR A 145 2.64 -9.09 -4.29
N ARG A 146 1.54 -8.86 -5.03
CA ARG A 146 0.25 -8.50 -4.44
C ARG A 146 -0.29 -9.68 -3.62
N PRO A 147 -0.71 -9.46 -2.35
CA PRO A 147 -1.36 -10.51 -1.56
C PRO A 147 -2.60 -11.03 -2.31
N ARG A 148 -2.66 -12.33 -2.60
CA ARG A 148 -3.77 -12.96 -3.35
C ARG A 148 -4.91 -13.49 -2.48
N ASN A 149 -4.86 -13.28 -1.17
CA ASN A 149 -5.68 -14.10 -0.29
C ASN A 149 -6.95 -13.35 0.14
N VAL A 150 -8.04 -13.52 -0.63
CA VAL A 150 -9.34 -13.62 0.02
C VAL A 150 -9.37 -15.01 0.62
N LYS A 151 -9.22 -15.12 1.94
CA LYS A 151 -9.44 -16.41 2.62
C LYS A 151 -10.90 -16.78 2.36
N GLU A 152 -11.14 -17.97 1.83
CA GLU A 152 -12.51 -18.48 1.73
C GLU A 152 -13.16 -18.44 3.12
N PRO A 153 -14.46 -18.12 3.21
CA PRO A 153 -15.18 -18.18 4.48
C PRO A 153 -15.04 -19.57 5.09
N LEU A 154 -14.87 -19.64 6.42
CA LEU A 154 -14.88 -20.92 7.12
C LEU A 154 -16.26 -21.58 6.91
N ILE A 155 -16.26 -22.79 6.37
CA ILE A 155 -17.48 -23.59 6.23
C ILE A 155 -17.76 -24.24 7.60
N CYS A 156 -18.87 -23.85 8.23
CA CYS A 156 -19.34 -24.53 9.44
C CYS A 156 -19.76 -25.95 9.07
N HIS A 157 -19.31 -26.93 9.84
CA HIS A 157 -19.80 -28.29 9.72
C HIS A 157 -21.18 -28.43 10.38
N GLU A 158 -22.00 -29.34 9.87
CA GLU A 158 -23.23 -29.75 10.53
C GLU A 158 -22.94 -30.35 11.91
N VAL A 159 -23.78 -30.00 12.88
CA VAL A 159 -23.70 -30.54 14.24
C VAL A 159 -24.33 -31.94 14.24
N PRO A 160 -23.62 -32.98 14.70
CA PRO A 160 -24.17 -34.33 14.75
C PRO A 160 -25.37 -34.43 15.71
N ASN A 161 -26.25 -35.39 15.49
CA ASN A 161 -27.43 -35.61 16.34
C ASN A 161 -27.14 -36.56 17.52
N LEU A 162 -26.14 -37.45 17.38
CA LEU A 162 -25.76 -38.42 18.40
C LEU A 162 -24.30 -38.25 18.85
N PRO A 163 -23.96 -38.54 20.12
CA PRO A 163 -22.58 -38.63 20.56
C PRO A 163 -21.82 -39.66 19.71
N TYR A 164 -20.55 -39.39 19.42
CA TYR A 164 -19.67 -40.25 18.60
C TYR A 164 -20.11 -40.49 17.15
N GLU A 165 -21.22 -39.89 16.68
CA GLU A 165 -21.60 -39.88 15.25
C GLU A 165 -20.54 -39.20 14.39
N LYS A 166 -19.91 -38.15 14.94
CA LYS A 166 -18.73 -37.52 14.33
C LYS A 166 -17.68 -37.27 15.39
N ILE A 167 -16.48 -37.73 15.10
CA ILE A 167 -15.29 -37.52 15.94
C ILE A 167 -14.19 -36.87 15.12
N GLY A 168 -13.34 -36.10 15.79
CA GLY A 168 -12.08 -35.61 15.26
C GLY A 168 -10.97 -36.35 15.97
N THR A 169 -10.01 -36.86 15.22
CA THR A 169 -8.87 -37.57 15.80
C THR A 169 -7.59 -36.89 15.34
N ASP A 170 -6.66 -36.67 16.27
CA ASP A 170 -5.34 -36.16 15.94
C ASP A 170 -4.29 -36.75 16.88
N ILE A 171 -3.03 -36.74 16.45
CA ILE A 171 -1.90 -37.20 17.25
C ILE A 171 -1.18 -35.97 17.80
N CYS A 172 -1.03 -35.92 19.12
CA CYS A 172 -0.31 -34.87 19.81
C CYS A 172 0.94 -35.42 20.50
N ASP A 173 2.06 -34.70 20.42
CA ASP A 173 3.27 -35.02 21.16
C ASP A 173 3.44 -34.06 22.33
N HIS A 174 3.63 -34.61 23.52
CA HIS A 174 3.88 -33.82 24.72
C HIS A 174 4.82 -34.55 25.70
N GLY A 175 5.84 -33.84 26.18
CA GLY A 175 6.78 -34.38 27.17
C GLY A 175 7.48 -35.66 26.71
N GLY A 176 7.85 -35.75 25.42
CA GLY A 176 8.50 -36.94 24.85
C GLY A 176 7.59 -38.16 24.65
N ASN A 177 6.29 -38.01 24.85
CA ASN A 177 5.29 -39.06 24.62
C ASN A 177 4.30 -38.64 23.54
N SER A 178 3.77 -39.62 22.82
CA SER A 178 2.72 -39.40 21.81
C SER A 178 1.36 -39.84 22.35
N TYR A 179 0.32 -39.11 21.98
CA TYR A 179 -1.05 -39.35 22.41
C TYR A 179 -2.00 -39.29 21.21
N LEU A 180 -2.96 -40.20 21.18
CA LEU A 180 -4.12 -40.09 20.31
C LEU A 180 -5.19 -39.28 21.06
N ILE A 181 -5.57 -38.14 20.49
CA ILE A 181 -6.65 -37.30 20.98
C ILE A 181 -7.88 -37.58 20.11
N ILE A 182 -8.96 -38.00 20.74
CA ILE A 182 -10.24 -38.26 20.09
C ILE A 182 -11.27 -37.32 20.69
N GLY A 183 -11.82 -36.42 19.87
CA GLY A 183 -12.82 -35.45 20.29
C GLY A 183 -14.18 -35.71 19.65
N CYS A 184 -15.21 -35.84 20.47
CA CYS A 184 -16.59 -35.93 20.00
C CYS A 184 -17.11 -34.55 19.58
N TYR A 185 -17.62 -34.41 18.36
CA TYR A 185 -18.10 -33.13 17.83
C TYR A 185 -19.36 -32.62 18.54
N LEU A 186 -20.23 -33.53 19.03
CA LEU A 186 -21.45 -33.16 19.75
C LEU A 186 -21.16 -32.82 21.22
N SER A 187 -20.65 -33.78 21.99
CA SER A 187 -20.47 -33.62 23.44
C SER A 187 -19.25 -32.81 23.83
N LYS A 188 -18.31 -32.57 22.90
CA LYS A 188 -16.98 -31.99 23.17
C LYS A 188 -16.12 -32.79 24.14
N TRP A 189 -16.51 -34.04 24.42
CA TRP A 189 -15.71 -34.96 25.23
C TRP A 189 -14.41 -35.34 24.51
N LEU A 190 -13.32 -35.44 25.28
CA LEU A 190 -11.99 -35.79 24.78
C LEU A 190 -11.53 -37.10 25.43
N ASP A 191 -11.24 -38.11 24.62
CA ASP A 191 -10.47 -39.28 25.03
C ASP A 191 -9.01 -39.06 24.63
N ILE A 192 -8.10 -39.14 25.62
CA ILE A 192 -6.67 -38.95 25.42
C ILE A 192 -5.97 -40.25 25.80
N ILE A 193 -5.41 -40.92 24.79
CA ILE A 193 -4.81 -42.25 24.98
C ILE A 193 -3.35 -42.18 24.59
N LYS A 194 -2.47 -42.58 25.53
CA LYS A 194 -1.04 -42.64 25.26
C LYS A 194 -0.74 -43.74 24.23
N LEU A 195 0.07 -43.39 23.23
CA LEU A 195 0.55 -44.30 22.20
C LEU A 195 1.99 -44.73 22.51
N SER A 196 2.30 -45.99 22.22
CA SER A 196 3.65 -46.53 22.18
C SER A 196 4.32 -46.16 20.86
N ASN A 197 3.57 -46.28 19.76
CA ASN A 197 4.01 -46.01 18.40
C ASN A 197 2.92 -45.26 17.62
N LYS A 198 3.31 -44.51 16.57
CA LYS A 198 2.37 -43.80 15.68
C LYS A 198 1.95 -44.65 14.47
N THR A 199 1.98 -45.97 14.60
CA THR A 199 1.66 -46.88 13.50
C THR A 199 0.14 -46.98 13.33
N SER A 200 -0.31 -47.22 12.10
CA SER A 200 -1.74 -47.40 11.81
C SER A 200 -2.35 -48.54 12.61
N ASP A 201 -1.62 -49.64 12.83
CA ASP A 201 -2.10 -50.81 13.55
C ASP A 201 -2.46 -50.49 15.01
N GLU A 202 -1.61 -49.71 15.68
CA GLU A 202 -1.85 -49.29 17.05
C GLU A 202 -3.04 -48.32 17.14
N ILE A 203 -3.11 -47.34 16.23
CA ILE A 203 -4.23 -46.39 16.16
C ILE A 203 -5.55 -47.14 15.93
N ILE A 204 -5.59 -48.13 15.04
CA ILE A 204 -6.77 -48.94 14.78
C ILE A 204 -7.18 -49.73 16.03
N ALA A 205 -6.21 -50.35 16.72
CA ALA A 205 -6.50 -51.09 17.95
C ALA A 205 -7.07 -50.18 19.04
N THR A 206 -6.49 -48.98 19.21
CA THR A 206 -6.97 -47.97 20.17
C THR A 206 -8.39 -47.49 19.83
N LEU A 207 -8.66 -47.15 18.56
CA LEU A 207 -9.98 -46.70 18.14
C LEU A 207 -11.05 -47.79 18.32
N LYS A 208 -10.74 -49.05 18.02
CA LYS A 208 -11.64 -50.19 18.26
C LYS A 208 -12.03 -50.32 19.73
N ALA A 209 -11.07 -50.16 20.65
CA ALA A 209 -11.33 -50.21 22.08
C ALA A 209 -12.21 -49.05 22.56
N VAL A 210 -11.99 -47.84 22.03
CA VAL A 210 -12.84 -46.68 22.33
C VAL A 210 -14.26 -46.92 21.83
N PHE A 211 -14.45 -47.37 20.59
CA PHE A 211 -15.77 -47.63 20.03
C PHE A 211 -16.51 -48.79 20.70
N SER A 212 -15.81 -49.75 21.31
CA SER A 212 -16.46 -50.81 22.08
C SER A 212 -16.91 -50.37 23.47
N THR A 213 -16.40 -49.24 23.97
CA THR A 213 -16.67 -48.74 25.33
C THR A 213 -17.77 -47.68 25.33
N GLN A 214 -17.91 -46.92 24.24
CA GLN A 214 -18.94 -45.90 24.07
C GLN A 214 -20.21 -46.56 23.49
N ARG A 215 -21.32 -46.52 24.23
CA ARG A 215 -22.65 -47.00 23.79
C ARG A 215 -23.55 -45.86 23.36
#